data_AF-A0A3D8SLC3-F1
#
_entry.id   AF-A0A3D8SLC3-F1
#
_cell.length_a   1.000
_cell.length_b   1.000
_cell.length_c   1.000
_cell.angle_alpha   90.00
_cell.angle_beta   90.00
_cell.angle_gamma   90.00
#
_symmetry.space_group_name_H-M   'P 1'
#
loop_
_entity.id
_entity.type
_entity.pdbx_description
1 polymer ?
#
loop_
_entity_poly.entity_id
_entity_poly.type
_entity_poly.pdbx_seq_one_letter_code
_entity_poly.pdbx_strand_id
1 'polypeptide(L)'
;MTTRYRVEYALKSHRRDQLIEWIKGLLAVPFVLHSQPTTIQQEDTSKLADVALDTHQRYAEIFADVEGLLNDHSTSPLHSDVDHELRGAAGKSKLRLLVPSVGTFFTRLYLKDAFNYQDQQRFISRRRFVAPSFNDVRLILNSAQLLGLVHTKGLDLVTFDGDVTLYDDGANLNADSPIIPRVIRLLRQGIKVGIVTAAGYTEAAKYYERLQGLLDVLHDTPDLTDEQRSALIVMGGESNYLFHYDSSSPHRLSYVPREEWVIGEMATWKEDDVTELLNIAESSLRACVANLNLPVSVLRKDRAVGVFPQDKGRLSREQLEETVLVVQNTVERSPVGSRLPFCAFNGCSPFFASHYLRFYPPRRKYEPPKQPCMLISVAQPGGNDVFVDIGDKSWGVRACQQYFGGIDPARTLHVGDQFLSAGANDFKARLASTTAWIASPAETVQLLDELDRVQKDFA
;
A
#
# COMPACT_ATOMS: atom_id res chain seq x y z
N MET A 1 -20.16 -15.55 -8.04
CA MET A 1 -18.93 -15.81 -7.27
C MET A 1 -18.89 -14.83 -6.12
N THR A 2 -19.29 -15.28 -4.93
CA THR A 2 -19.06 -14.55 -3.69
C THR A 2 -17.56 -14.34 -3.52
N THR A 3 -17.15 -13.08 -3.38
CA THR A 3 -15.78 -12.65 -3.12
C THR A 3 -15.15 -13.51 -2.02
N ARG A 4 -13.86 -13.87 -2.17
CA ARG A 4 -13.00 -14.47 -1.14
C ARG A 4 -13.51 -14.10 0.28
N TYR A 5 -14.16 -15.07 0.91
CA TYR A 5 -14.70 -15.13 2.27
C TYR A 5 -14.88 -13.79 3.01
N ARG A 6 -16.15 -13.41 3.21
CA ARG A 6 -16.54 -12.38 4.18
C ARG A 6 -16.24 -12.95 5.58
N VAL A 7 -15.07 -12.64 6.13
CA VAL A 7 -14.74 -13.11 7.48
C VAL A 7 -15.45 -12.20 8.49
N GLU A 8 -16.47 -12.73 9.13
CA GLU A 8 -17.20 -12.06 10.22
C GLU A 8 -16.42 -12.23 11.53
N TYR A 9 -15.46 -11.35 11.77
CA TYR A 9 -14.84 -11.24 13.09
C TYR A 9 -15.73 -10.37 13.98
N ALA A 10 -16.19 -10.91 15.12
CA ALA A 10 -17.07 -10.22 16.06
C ALA A 10 -16.50 -8.90 16.60
N LEU A 11 -15.17 -8.72 16.56
CA LEU A 11 -14.45 -7.56 17.10
C LEU A 11 -13.72 -6.73 16.02
N LYS A 12 -13.82 -7.10 14.73
CA LYS A 12 -13.15 -6.35 13.65
C LYS A 12 -14.15 -5.43 12.99
N SER A 13 -13.91 -4.13 13.07
CA SER A 13 -14.50 -3.23 12.08
C SER A 13 -13.91 -3.62 10.72
N HIS A 14 -14.75 -3.95 9.75
CA HIS A 14 -14.29 -4.08 8.37
C HIS A 14 -13.60 -2.76 8.00
N ARG A 15 -12.26 -2.76 7.88
CA ARG A 15 -11.44 -1.60 7.51
C ARG A 15 -11.63 -1.25 6.03
N ARG A 16 -12.87 -0.96 5.64
CA ARG A 16 -13.16 -0.32 4.36
C ARG A 16 -12.96 1.16 4.54
N ASP A 17 -12.33 1.78 3.56
CA ASP A 17 -12.17 3.23 3.52
C ASP A 17 -13.55 3.89 3.59
N GLN A 18 -13.75 4.68 4.63
CA GLN A 18 -15.05 5.30 4.94
C GLN A 18 -15.40 6.39 3.92
N LEU A 19 -14.42 7.05 3.30
CA LEU A 19 -14.68 8.01 2.24
C LEU A 19 -15.23 7.28 1.01
N ILE A 20 -14.64 6.13 0.65
CA ILE A 20 -15.10 5.31 -0.47
C ILE A 20 -16.51 4.77 -0.21
N GLU A 21 -16.77 4.20 0.98
CA GLU A 21 -18.10 3.70 1.33
C GLU A 21 -19.14 4.82 1.38
N TRP A 22 -18.77 6.01 1.86
CA TRP A 22 -19.65 7.17 1.87
C TRP A 22 -20.02 7.62 0.45
N ILE A 23 -19.03 7.82 -0.44
CA ILE A 23 -19.27 8.18 -1.85
C ILE A 23 -20.12 7.11 -2.54
N LYS A 24 -19.80 5.83 -2.35
CA LYS A 24 -20.60 4.72 -2.87
C LYS A 24 -22.05 4.77 -2.39
N GLY A 25 -22.30 5.13 -1.13
CA GLY A 25 -23.64 5.35 -0.59
C GLY A 25 -24.40 6.46 -1.32
N LEU A 26 -23.73 7.56 -1.67
CA LEU A 26 -24.32 8.65 -2.47
C LEU A 26 -24.73 8.16 -3.87
N LEU A 27 -23.88 7.35 -4.51
CA LEU A 27 -24.15 6.82 -5.86
C LEU A 27 -25.24 5.73 -5.88
N ALA A 28 -25.50 5.07 -4.76
CA ALA A 28 -26.54 4.05 -4.66
C ALA A 28 -27.95 4.64 -4.83
N VAL A 29 -28.17 5.89 -4.42
CA VAL A 29 -29.48 6.56 -4.53
C VAL A 29 -29.91 6.72 -6.00
N PRO A 30 -29.14 7.40 -6.88
CA PRO A 30 -29.49 7.47 -8.31
C PRO A 30 -29.57 6.09 -8.97
N PHE A 31 -28.72 5.14 -8.54
CA PHE A 31 -28.80 3.77 -9.07
C PHE A 31 -30.17 3.15 -8.81
N VAL A 32 -30.69 3.20 -7.58
CA VAL A 32 -31.98 2.60 -7.22
C VAL A 32 -33.13 3.29 -7.97
N LEU A 33 -33.09 4.62 -8.08
CA LEU A 33 -34.12 5.39 -8.79
C LEU A 33 -34.18 5.08 -10.28
N HIS A 34 -33.05 4.73 -10.90
CA HIS A 34 -32.97 4.39 -12.32
C HIS A 34 -32.88 2.87 -12.59
N SER A 35 -32.84 2.05 -11.55
CA SER A 35 -32.86 0.60 -11.66
C SER A 35 -34.27 0.13 -12.04
N GLN A 36 -34.37 -0.63 -13.13
CA GLN A 36 -35.66 -1.08 -13.64
C GLN A 36 -36.17 -2.32 -12.88
N PRO A 37 -37.49 -2.42 -12.62
CA PRO A 37 -38.10 -3.69 -12.21
C PRO A 37 -37.97 -4.71 -13.35
N THR A 38 -37.74 -5.96 -12.96
CA THR A 38 -37.35 -7.12 -13.79
C THR A 38 -38.33 -7.55 -14.90
N THR A 39 -39.41 -6.82 -15.16
CA THR A 39 -40.57 -7.30 -15.91
C THR A 39 -40.85 -6.64 -17.27
N ILE A 40 -40.04 -5.68 -17.74
CA ILE A 40 -40.28 -5.02 -19.04
C ILE A 40 -39.29 -5.55 -20.08
N GLN A 41 -39.57 -6.76 -20.58
CA GLN A 41 -38.95 -7.31 -21.79
C GLN A 41 -39.53 -6.62 -23.04
N GLN A 42 -39.05 -5.42 -23.35
CA GLN A 42 -39.02 -4.77 -24.68
C GLN A 42 -38.80 -3.28 -24.47
N GLU A 43 -37.54 -2.87 -24.30
CA GLU A 43 -37.21 -1.44 -24.35
C GLU A 43 -36.41 -1.10 -25.59
N ASP A 44 -36.89 -0.08 -26.31
CA ASP A 44 -36.15 0.55 -27.40
C ASP A 44 -34.75 0.95 -26.94
N THR A 45 -33.73 0.64 -27.76
CA THR A 45 -32.33 0.96 -27.47
C THR A 45 -32.10 2.46 -27.22
N SER A 46 -32.93 3.34 -27.81
CA SER A 46 -32.90 4.78 -27.56
C SER A 46 -33.25 5.15 -26.12
N LYS A 47 -34.31 4.55 -25.54
CA LYS A 47 -34.70 4.79 -24.15
C LYS A 47 -33.63 4.35 -23.16
N LEU A 48 -32.96 3.23 -23.44
CA LEU A 48 -31.86 2.74 -22.60
C LEU A 48 -30.64 3.69 -22.62
N ALA A 49 -30.36 4.28 -23.78
CA ALA A 49 -29.30 5.27 -23.94
C ALA A 49 -29.62 6.57 -23.18
N ASP A 50 -30.86 7.03 -23.25
CA ASP A 50 -31.32 8.24 -22.53
C ASP A 50 -31.22 8.05 -21.01
N VAL A 51 -31.66 6.90 -20.48
CA VAL A 51 -31.53 6.58 -19.05
C VAL A 51 -30.07 6.46 -18.63
N ALA A 52 -29.19 5.95 -19.49
CA ALA A 52 -27.75 5.89 -19.21
C ALA A 52 -27.13 7.28 -19.15
N LEU A 53 -27.53 8.17 -20.06
CA LEU A 53 -27.07 9.56 -20.08
C LEU A 53 -27.53 10.32 -18.84
N ASP A 54 -28.80 10.18 -18.45
CA ASP A 54 -29.33 10.79 -17.22
C ASP A 54 -28.60 10.25 -15.96
N THR A 55 -28.40 8.93 -15.89
CA THR A 55 -27.62 8.31 -14.79
C THR A 55 -26.18 8.83 -14.74
N HIS A 56 -25.53 8.98 -15.90
CA HIS A 56 -24.19 9.55 -16.00
C HIS A 56 -24.16 10.99 -15.47
N GLN A 57 -25.12 11.83 -15.87
CA GLN A 57 -25.23 13.21 -15.41
C GLN A 57 -25.38 13.29 -13.88
N ARG A 58 -26.26 12.45 -13.30
CA ARG A 58 -26.43 12.39 -11.84
C ARG A 58 -25.18 11.97 -11.08
N TYR A 59 -24.46 10.96 -11.57
CA TYR A 59 -23.20 10.58 -10.96
C TYR A 59 -22.15 11.68 -11.09
N ALA A 60 -22.04 12.33 -12.23
CA ALA A 60 -21.12 13.45 -12.46
C ALA A 60 -21.42 14.66 -11.56
N GLU A 61 -22.71 14.97 -11.33
CA GLU A 61 -23.15 16.00 -10.37
C GLU A 61 -22.71 15.66 -8.94
N ILE A 62 -22.95 14.42 -8.49
CA ILE A 62 -22.53 13.96 -7.16
C ILE A 62 -21.01 14.08 -7.00
N PHE A 63 -20.24 13.65 -8.00
CA PHE A 63 -18.78 13.75 -7.94
C PHE A 63 -18.29 15.21 -7.92
N ALA A 64 -18.97 16.13 -8.62
CA ALA A 64 -18.66 17.56 -8.54
C ALA A 64 -18.98 18.15 -7.15
N ASP A 65 -20.10 17.75 -6.53
CA ASP A 65 -20.45 18.20 -5.18
C ASP A 65 -19.46 17.68 -4.13
N VAL A 66 -19.05 16.41 -4.25
CA VAL A 66 -18.03 15.82 -3.38
C VAL A 66 -16.67 16.47 -3.62
N GLU A 67 -16.31 16.77 -4.86
CA GLU A 67 -15.10 17.54 -5.18
C GLU A 67 -15.11 18.91 -4.51
N GLY A 68 -16.24 19.62 -4.49
CA GLY A 68 -16.41 20.87 -3.74
C GLY A 68 -16.09 20.70 -2.25
N LEU A 69 -16.63 19.66 -1.61
CA LEU A 69 -16.38 19.35 -0.20
C LEU A 69 -14.91 19.01 0.09
N LEU A 70 -14.23 18.34 -0.85
CA LEU A 70 -12.81 18.02 -0.75
C LEU A 70 -11.93 19.26 -0.90
N ASN A 71 -12.28 20.15 -1.83
CA ASN A 71 -11.57 21.41 -2.03
C ASN A 71 -11.67 22.28 -0.76
N ASP A 72 -12.89 22.45 -0.22
CA ASP A 72 -13.11 23.19 1.04
C ASP A 72 -12.31 22.59 2.20
N HIS A 73 -12.23 21.26 2.28
CA HIS A 73 -11.43 20.55 3.27
C HIS A 73 -9.94 20.89 3.10
N SER A 74 -9.39 20.76 1.89
CA SER A 74 -7.97 21.02 1.60
C SER A 74 -7.53 22.47 1.84
N THR A 75 -8.44 23.43 1.69
CA THR A 75 -8.14 24.87 1.90
C THR A 75 -8.33 25.35 3.34
N SER A 76 -8.85 24.50 4.24
CA SER A 76 -9.09 24.90 5.62
C SER A 76 -7.76 25.01 6.38
N PRO A 77 -7.47 26.15 7.04
CA PRO A 77 -6.22 26.36 7.79
C PRO A 77 -6.07 25.47 9.05
N LEU A 78 -7.03 24.57 9.31
CA LEU A 78 -7.02 23.62 10.44
C LEU A 78 -6.17 22.35 10.19
N HIS A 79 -5.53 22.19 9.03
CA HIS A 79 -4.95 20.90 8.59
C HIS A 79 -3.54 20.56 9.11
N SER A 80 -2.94 21.34 10.01
CA SER A 80 -1.76 20.88 10.75
C SER A 80 -2.20 20.09 11.98
N ASP A 81 -2.32 18.77 11.84
CA ASP A 81 -2.67 17.81 12.91
C ASP A 81 -1.72 17.85 14.13
N VAL A 82 -0.63 18.63 14.10
CA VAL A 82 0.33 18.77 15.20
C VAL A 82 -0.11 19.80 16.28
N ASP A 83 -1.01 20.75 15.95
CA ASP A 83 -1.37 21.85 16.87
C ASP A 83 -2.79 21.77 17.46
N HIS A 84 -3.58 20.76 17.06
CA HIS A 84 -5.02 20.76 17.33
C HIS A 84 -5.44 20.35 18.74
N GLU A 85 -4.59 19.64 19.50
CA GLU A 85 -4.84 19.38 20.93
C GLU A 85 -4.53 20.59 21.82
N LEU A 86 -3.72 21.54 21.34
CA LEU A 86 -3.25 22.69 22.13
C LEU A 86 -4.09 23.95 21.98
N ARG A 87 -4.88 24.08 20.91
CA ARG A 87 -5.70 25.27 20.64
C ARG A 87 -7.11 24.87 20.26
N GLY A 88 -8.03 24.91 21.22
CA GLY A 88 -9.46 24.65 21.03
C GLY A 88 -10.15 25.64 20.08
N ALA A 89 -9.81 25.59 18.79
CA ALA A 89 -10.39 26.40 17.72
C ALA A 89 -11.62 25.71 17.10
N ALA A 90 -12.66 26.50 16.90
CA ALA A 90 -13.95 26.07 16.38
C ALA A 90 -13.95 26.01 14.83
N GLY A 91 -14.32 24.86 14.26
CA GLY A 91 -14.78 24.72 12.88
C GLY A 91 -14.21 23.54 12.09
N LYS A 92 -14.66 22.30 12.36
CA LYS A 92 -14.34 21.15 11.50
C LYS A 92 -14.96 21.36 10.10
N SER A 93 -14.23 21.08 9.02
CA SER A 93 -14.79 21.12 7.67
C SER A 93 -16.00 20.19 7.55
N LYS A 94 -16.97 20.54 6.69
CA LYS A 94 -18.19 19.75 6.50
C LYS A 94 -17.86 18.28 6.15
N LEU A 95 -16.83 18.06 5.35
CA LEU A 95 -16.36 16.71 5.02
C LEU A 95 -15.89 15.93 6.26
N ARG A 96 -15.14 16.55 7.18
CA ARG A 96 -14.68 15.90 8.42
C ARG A 96 -15.84 15.60 9.38
N LEU A 97 -16.95 16.33 9.29
CA LEU A 97 -18.18 16.01 10.04
C LEU A 97 -18.91 14.80 9.44
N LEU A 98 -18.94 14.69 8.11
CA LEU A 98 -19.60 13.59 7.38
C LEU A 98 -18.78 12.29 7.40
N VAL A 99 -17.45 12.43 7.27
CA VAL A 99 -16.48 11.32 7.26
C VAL A 99 -15.39 11.64 8.29
N PRO A 100 -15.58 11.32 9.58
CA PRO A 100 -14.62 11.66 10.64
C PRO A 100 -13.21 11.10 10.46
N SER A 101 -13.06 10.02 9.70
CA SER A 101 -11.78 9.39 9.40
C SER A 101 -11.09 9.93 8.14
N VAL A 102 -11.65 10.95 7.47
CA VAL A 102 -11.04 11.54 6.26
C VAL A 102 -9.66 12.11 6.59
N GLY A 103 -8.65 11.74 5.82
CA GLY A 103 -7.29 12.25 5.98
C GLY A 103 -7.04 13.54 5.22
N THR A 104 -5.77 13.94 5.15
CA THR A 104 -5.30 15.09 4.38
C THR A 104 -5.16 14.72 2.90
N PHE A 105 -5.38 15.70 2.01
CA PHE A 105 -5.14 15.56 0.57
C PHE A 105 -3.97 16.45 0.16
N PHE A 106 -3.02 15.89 -0.60
CA PHE A 106 -1.83 16.62 -1.05
C PHE A 106 -2.04 17.36 -2.37
N THR A 107 -3.07 16.97 -3.13
CA THR A 107 -3.45 17.58 -4.40
C THR A 107 -4.94 17.83 -4.43
N ARG A 108 -5.38 18.73 -5.31
CA ARG A 108 -6.79 18.79 -5.71
C ARG A 108 -7.21 17.46 -6.35
N LEU A 109 -8.42 16.99 -6.06
CA LEU A 109 -8.98 15.77 -6.63
C LEU A 109 -10.08 16.11 -7.63
N TYR A 110 -9.80 15.95 -8.93
CA TYR A 110 -10.74 16.22 -10.03
C TYR A 110 -11.73 15.06 -10.19
N LEU A 111 -12.65 14.90 -9.24
CA LEU A 111 -13.51 13.71 -9.14
C LEU A 111 -14.49 13.58 -10.30
N LYS A 112 -15.08 14.69 -10.77
CA LYS A 112 -16.02 14.65 -11.89
C LYS A 112 -15.34 14.17 -13.17
N ASP A 113 -14.15 14.71 -13.46
CA ASP A 113 -13.39 14.36 -14.64
C ASP A 113 -12.87 12.92 -14.56
N ALA A 114 -12.40 12.51 -13.38
CA ALA A 114 -12.01 11.13 -13.11
C ALA A 114 -13.18 10.14 -13.28
N PHE A 115 -14.39 10.51 -12.82
CA PHE A 115 -15.59 9.72 -13.05
C PHE A 115 -15.89 9.60 -14.54
N ASN A 116 -15.87 10.72 -15.27
CA ASN A 116 -16.14 10.71 -16.71
C ASN A 116 -15.16 9.79 -17.46
N TYR A 117 -13.88 9.86 -17.10
CA TYR A 117 -12.85 8.98 -17.66
C TYR A 117 -13.14 7.50 -17.36
N GLN A 118 -13.36 7.13 -16.09
CA GLN A 118 -13.62 5.74 -15.73
C GLN A 118 -14.95 5.20 -16.27
N ASP A 119 -15.99 6.04 -16.37
CA ASP A 119 -17.28 5.65 -16.90
C ASP A 119 -17.23 5.30 -18.39
N GLN A 120 -16.37 5.99 -19.17
CA GLN A 120 -16.13 5.63 -20.58
C GLN A 120 -15.51 4.24 -20.74
N GLN A 121 -14.66 3.81 -19.79
CA GLN A 121 -13.98 2.52 -19.84
C GLN A 121 -14.82 1.39 -19.24
N ARG A 122 -15.57 1.69 -18.16
CA ARG A 122 -16.22 0.69 -17.29
C ARG A 122 -17.75 0.70 -17.36
N PHE A 123 -18.32 1.63 -18.11
CA PHE A 123 -19.75 1.78 -18.35
C PHE A 123 -20.58 1.71 -17.06
N ILE A 124 -20.13 2.39 -16.01
CA ILE A 124 -20.72 2.39 -14.67
C ILE A 124 -22.18 2.87 -14.74
N SER A 125 -22.43 3.98 -15.43
CA SER A 125 -23.74 4.61 -15.64
C SER A 125 -24.70 3.77 -16.50
N ARG A 126 -24.18 2.80 -17.27
CA ARG A 126 -24.98 1.92 -18.14
C ARG A 126 -25.48 0.67 -17.42
N ARG A 127 -25.00 0.40 -16.21
CA ARG A 127 -25.42 -0.78 -15.43
C ARG A 127 -26.84 -0.58 -14.91
N ARG A 128 -27.62 -1.65 -14.90
CA ARG A 128 -29.01 -1.67 -14.40
C ARG A 128 -29.26 -2.64 -13.26
N PHE A 129 -28.39 -3.64 -13.12
CA PHE A 129 -28.52 -4.70 -12.11
C PHE A 129 -27.42 -4.65 -11.05
N VAL A 130 -26.34 -3.91 -11.32
CA VAL A 130 -25.16 -3.84 -10.46
C VAL A 130 -24.85 -2.38 -10.19
N ALA A 131 -25.06 -1.96 -8.94
CA ALA A 131 -24.73 -0.62 -8.48
C ALA A 131 -23.22 -0.35 -8.56
N PRO A 132 -22.79 0.93 -8.59
CA PRO A 132 -21.40 1.29 -8.41
C PRO A 132 -20.80 0.60 -7.18
N SER A 133 -19.68 -0.10 -7.39
CA SER A 133 -19.02 -0.88 -6.36
C SER A 133 -17.97 -0.06 -5.61
N PHE A 134 -17.44 -0.62 -4.51
CA PHE A 134 -16.30 -0.04 -3.81
C PHE A 134 -15.10 0.12 -4.75
N ASN A 135 -14.86 -0.87 -5.62
CA ASN A 135 -13.77 -0.82 -6.58
C ASN A 135 -13.98 0.24 -7.67
N ASP A 136 -15.21 0.49 -8.12
CA ASP A 136 -15.47 1.56 -9.08
C ASP A 136 -15.08 2.92 -8.49
N VAL A 137 -15.50 3.21 -7.24
CA VAL A 137 -15.15 4.45 -6.55
C VAL A 137 -13.64 4.53 -6.24
N ARG A 138 -13.01 3.43 -5.81
CA ARG A 138 -11.55 3.34 -5.60
C ARG A 138 -10.77 3.72 -6.86
N LEU A 139 -11.17 3.21 -8.01
CA LEU A 139 -10.48 3.47 -9.28
C LEU A 139 -10.73 4.90 -9.77
N ILE A 140 -11.92 5.46 -9.54
CA ILE A 140 -12.20 6.88 -9.79
C ILE A 140 -11.29 7.76 -8.92
N LEU A 141 -11.10 7.42 -7.65
CA LEU A 141 -10.17 8.16 -6.78
C LEU A 141 -8.71 8.02 -7.22
N ASN A 142 -8.30 6.86 -7.74
CA ASN A 142 -6.97 6.70 -8.33
C ASN A 142 -6.79 7.65 -9.53
N SER A 143 -7.77 7.70 -10.45
CA SER A 143 -7.75 8.65 -11.58
C SER A 143 -7.71 10.11 -11.12
N ALA A 144 -8.53 10.47 -10.12
CA ALA A 144 -8.57 11.84 -9.60
C ALA A 144 -7.23 12.27 -8.98
N GLN A 145 -6.51 11.33 -8.36
CA GLN A 145 -5.17 11.57 -7.84
C GLN A 145 -4.14 11.78 -8.96
N LEU A 146 -4.20 11.00 -10.05
CA LEU A 146 -3.33 11.21 -11.21
C LEU A 146 -3.58 12.58 -11.87
N LEU A 147 -4.85 12.94 -12.10
CA LEU A 147 -5.22 14.27 -12.59
C LEU A 147 -4.71 15.37 -11.64
N GLY A 148 -4.90 15.18 -10.33
CA GLY A 148 -4.41 16.08 -9.30
C GLY A 148 -2.90 16.32 -9.38
N LEU A 149 -2.12 15.25 -9.45
CA LEU A 149 -0.66 15.30 -9.56
C LEU A 149 -0.21 16.03 -10.83
N VAL A 150 -0.76 15.65 -11.98
CA VAL A 150 -0.34 16.21 -13.28
C VAL A 150 -0.77 17.68 -13.43
N HIS A 151 -1.98 18.06 -13.01
CA HIS A 151 -2.50 19.42 -13.24
C HIS A 151 -1.92 20.47 -12.29
N THR A 152 -1.53 20.09 -11.07
CA THR A 152 -1.22 21.09 -10.03
C THR A 152 0.26 21.34 -9.85
N LYS A 153 1.05 20.27 -9.72
CA LYS A 153 2.47 20.37 -9.36
C LYS A 153 3.36 19.64 -10.37
N GLY A 154 2.91 18.53 -10.93
CA GLY A 154 3.77 17.56 -11.62
C GLY A 154 4.19 16.43 -10.68
N LEU A 155 4.85 15.42 -11.23
CA LEU A 155 5.23 14.19 -10.53
C LEU A 155 6.74 14.02 -10.57
N ASP A 156 7.38 13.95 -9.40
CA ASP A 156 8.84 13.79 -9.29
C ASP A 156 9.25 12.46 -8.67
N LEU A 157 8.39 11.84 -7.87
CA LEU A 157 8.67 10.57 -7.20
C LEU A 157 7.46 9.64 -7.30
N VAL A 158 7.70 8.41 -7.76
CA VAL A 158 6.76 7.31 -7.59
C VAL A 158 7.37 6.29 -6.65
N THR A 159 6.66 5.99 -5.57
CA THR A 159 7.01 4.86 -4.70
C THR A 159 6.06 3.71 -4.93
N PHE A 160 6.58 2.50 -4.95
CA PHE A 160 5.81 1.28 -5.09
C PHE A 160 5.96 0.44 -3.83
N ASP A 161 4.87 -0.15 -3.37
CA ASP A 161 4.96 -1.34 -2.55
C ASP A 161 5.54 -2.52 -3.36
N GLY A 162 6.09 -3.51 -2.68
CA GLY A 162 6.58 -4.74 -3.29
C GLY A 162 5.45 -5.72 -3.61
N ASP A 163 5.07 -6.52 -2.62
CA ASP A 163 4.10 -7.61 -2.78
C ASP A 163 2.72 -7.09 -3.23
N VAL A 164 2.10 -7.82 -4.16
CA VAL A 164 0.78 -7.55 -4.77
C VAL A 164 0.67 -6.22 -5.53
N THR A 165 1.78 -5.48 -5.62
CA THR A 165 1.89 -4.22 -6.36
C THR A 165 2.80 -4.36 -7.56
N LEU A 166 4.06 -4.79 -7.35
CA LEU A 166 5.03 -5.02 -8.42
C LEU A 166 5.00 -6.47 -8.94
N TYR A 167 4.66 -7.42 -8.07
CA TYR A 167 4.62 -8.84 -8.35
C TYR A 167 3.54 -9.51 -7.50
N ASP A 168 3.08 -10.69 -7.91
CA ASP A 168 2.12 -11.46 -7.10
C ASP A 168 2.70 -11.84 -5.74
N ASP A 169 1.82 -12.09 -4.77
CA ASP A 169 2.17 -12.40 -3.37
C ASP A 169 3.29 -13.46 -3.26
N GLY A 170 4.44 -13.04 -2.71
CA GLY A 170 5.60 -13.90 -2.47
C GLY A 170 6.39 -14.28 -3.72
N ALA A 171 6.09 -13.71 -4.88
CA ALA A 171 6.84 -13.88 -6.12
C ALA A 171 8.03 -12.90 -6.22
N ASN A 172 8.77 -13.05 -7.32
CA ASN A 172 9.86 -12.15 -7.73
C ASN A 172 9.42 -11.35 -8.96
N LEU A 173 10.02 -10.18 -9.14
CA LEU A 173 9.86 -9.36 -10.32
C LEU A 173 10.74 -9.89 -11.46
N ASN A 174 10.16 -10.68 -12.35
CA ASN A 174 10.85 -11.23 -13.52
C ASN A 174 10.93 -10.22 -14.66
N ALA A 175 11.93 -10.39 -15.55
CA ALA A 175 12.23 -9.45 -16.63
C ALA A 175 11.10 -9.27 -17.66
N ASP A 176 10.20 -10.24 -17.78
CA ASP A 176 9.02 -10.20 -18.65
C ASP A 176 7.83 -9.46 -18.04
N SER A 177 7.95 -8.97 -16.79
CA SER A 177 6.89 -8.24 -16.13
C SER A 177 6.50 -6.99 -16.91
N PRO A 178 5.19 -6.81 -17.22
CA PRO A 178 4.72 -5.65 -17.96
C PRO A 178 4.94 -4.33 -17.20
N ILE A 179 5.22 -4.38 -15.89
CA ILE A 179 5.49 -3.20 -15.07
C ILE A 179 6.87 -2.60 -15.36
N ILE A 180 7.88 -3.44 -15.64
CA ILE A 180 9.27 -3.00 -15.81
C ILE A 180 9.38 -1.92 -16.90
N PRO A 181 8.85 -2.10 -18.13
CA PRO A 181 8.90 -1.04 -19.15
C PRO A 181 8.28 0.29 -18.71
N ARG A 182 7.28 0.28 -17.83
CA ARG A 182 6.66 1.51 -17.29
C ARG A 182 7.54 2.16 -16.23
N VAL A 183 8.18 1.38 -15.37
CA VAL A 183 9.18 1.90 -14.42
C VAL A 183 10.36 2.54 -15.16
N ILE A 184 10.87 1.87 -16.20
CA ILE A 184 11.93 2.42 -17.07
C ILE A 184 11.46 3.73 -17.75
N ARG A 185 10.19 3.81 -18.17
CA ARG A 185 9.60 5.06 -18.72
C ARG A 185 9.62 6.20 -17.70
N LEU A 186 9.25 5.95 -16.43
CA LEU A 186 9.31 6.95 -15.37
C LEU A 186 10.74 7.47 -15.18
N LEU A 187 11.72 6.56 -15.07
CA LEU A 187 13.13 6.94 -14.93
C LEU A 187 13.63 7.75 -16.14
N ARG A 188 13.22 7.38 -17.36
CA ARG A 188 13.54 8.14 -18.58
C ARG A 188 12.96 9.56 -18.57
N GLN A 189 11.84 9.78 -17.91
CA GLN A 189 11.24 11.10 -17.70
C GLN A 189 11.92 11.90 -16.57
N GLY A 190 12.92 11.33 -15.89
CA GLY A 190 13.59 11.95 -14.74
C GLY A 190 12.84 11.77 -13.42
N ILE A 191 11.72 11.04 -13.42
CA ILE A 191 10.93 10.73 -12.23
C ILE A 191 11.69 9.70 -11.39
N LYS A 192 11.90 10.00 -10.11
CA LYS A 192 12.55 9.13 -9.14
C LYS A 192 11.64 7.95 -8.79
N VAL A 193 12.24 6.80 -8.51
CA VAL A 193 11.50 5.58 -8.16
C VAL A 193 12.00 5.02 -6.84
N GLY A 194 11.09 4.82 -5.88
CA GLY A 194 11.37 4.10 -4.64
C GLY A 194 10.57 2.81 -4.53
N ILE A 195 11.18 1.71 -4.11
CA ILE A 195 10.47 0.47 -3.79
C ILE A 195 10.43 0.32 -2.27
N VAL A 196 9.27 0.52 -1.65
CA VAL A 196 9.07 0.50 -0.19
C VAL A 196 8.42 -0.82 0.21
N THR A 197 9.17 -1.73 0.82
CA THR A 197 8.71 -3.09 1.12
C THR A 197 8.82 -3.44 2.60
N ALA A 198 7.86 -4.22 3.11
CA ALA A 198 7.93 -4.81 4.44
C ALA A 198 9.09 -5.82 4.57
N ALA A 199 9.64 -6.33 3.46
CA ALA A 199 10.81 -7.18 3.50
C ALA A 199 12.03 -6.42 4.05
N GLY A 200 12.42 -6.73 5.28
CA GLY A 200 13.59 -6.17 5.96
C GLY A 200 14.78 -7.14 5.97
N TYR A 201 15.69 -6.97 5.01
CA TYR A 201 16.98 -7.64 4.92
C TYR A 201 18.10 -6.62 5.09
N THR A 202 19.20 -7.05 5.70
CA THR A 202 20.43 -6.25 5.80
C THR A 202 21.33 -6.41 4.58
N GLU A 203 21.05 -7.40 3.72
CA GLU A 203 21.91 -7.83 2.62
C GLU A 203 21.27 -7.49 1.27
N ALA A 204 22.00 -6.78 0.40
CA ALA A 204 21.57 -6.39 -0.94
C ALA A 204 21.16 -7.59 -1.83
N ALA A 205 21.83 -8.73 -1.67
CA ALA A 205 21.57 -9.95 -2.43
C ALA A 205 20.10 -10.42 -2.35
N LYS A 206 19.45 -10.26 -1.20
CA LYS A 206 18.06 -10.71 -1.00
C LYS A 206 17.05 -9.79 -1.70
N TYR A 207 17.33 -8.49 -1.74
CA TYR A 207 16.54 -7.56 -2.55
C TYR A 207 16.74 -7.81 -4.04
N TYR A 208 17.98 -8.12 -4.45
CA TYR A 208 18.27 -8.49 -5.83
C TYR A 208 17.49 -9.74 -6.26
N GLU A 209 17.43 -10.80 -5.44
CA GLU A 209 16.62 -11.99 -5.77
C GLU A 209 15.14 -11.66 -6.03
N ARG A 210 14.56 -10.74 -5.25
CA ARG A 210 13.16 -10.32 -5.43
C ARG A 210 12.96 -9.39 -6.63
N LEU A 211 13.97 -8.59 -6.98
CA LEU A 211 13.87 -7.50 -7.97
C LEU A 211 14.74 -7.73 -9.22
N GLN A 212 15.26 -8.95 -9.39
CA GLN A 212 16.29 -9.26 -10.37
C GLN A 212 15.91 -8.76 -11.77
N GLY A 213 14.70 -9.04 -12.24
CA GLY A 213 14.26 -8.65 -13.57
C GLY A 213 14.30 -7.15 -13.80
N LEU A 214 13.93 -6.35 -12.80
CA LEU A 214 13.99 -4.89 -12.91
C LEU A 214 15.44 -4.38 -12.90
N LEU A 215 16.27 -4.90 -12.00
CA LEU A 215 17.66 -4.45 -11.84
C LEU A 215 18.53 -4.80 -13.04
N ASP A 216 18.33 -6.00 -13.61
CA ASP A 216 19.03 -6.46 -14.81
C ASP A 216 18.58 -5.66 -16.04
N VAL A 217 17.26 -5.49 -16.23
CA VAL A 217 16.75 -4.65 -17.34
C VAL A 217 17.21 -3.20 -17.22
N LEU A 218 17.23 -2.63 -16.01
CA LEU A 218 17.74 -1.28 -15.77
C LEU A 218 19.23 -1.15 -16.13
N HIS A 219 20.03 -2.17 -15.83
CA HIS A 219 21.45 -2.23 -16.18
C HIS A 219 21.66 -2.30 -17.70
N ASP A 220 20.90 -3.16 -18.37
CA ASP A 220 21.07 -3.44 -19.79
C ASP A 220 20.43 -2.38 -20.70
N THR A 221 19.59 -1.49 -20.16
CA THR A 221 18.95 -0.42 -20.94
C THR A 221 19.99 0.65 -21.35
N PRO A 222 20.28 0.82 -22.66
CA PRO A 222 21.34 1.72 -23.12
C PRO A 222 20.97 3.21 -23.05
N ASP A 223 19.68 3.54 -23.17
CA ASP A 223 19.19 4.91 -23.33
C ASP A 223 18.85 5.61 -22.00
N LEU A 224 19.45 5.17 -20.90
CA LEU A 224 19.34 5.82 -19.59
C LEU A 224 20.69 6.41 -19.19
N THR A 225 20.65 7.68 -18.77
CA THR A 225 21.79 8.33 -18.12
C THR A 225 22.09 7.71 -16.77
N ASP A 226 23.29 7.90 -16.26
CA ASP A 226 23.66 7.37 -14.94
C ASP A 226 22.82 8.02 -13.83
N GLU A 227 22.48 9.31 -13.96
CA GLU A 227 21.57 10.01 -13.05
C GLU A 227 20.15 9.41 -13.03
N GLN A 228 19.67 8.92 -14.19
CA GLN A 228 18.38 8.23 -14.29
C GLN A 228 18.44 6.81 -13.73
N ARG A 229 19.56 6.11 -13.85
CA ARG A 229 19.72 4.78 -13.23
C ARG A 229 19.81 4.89 -11.71
N SER A 230 20.61 5.84 -11.20
CA SER A 230 20.74 6.12 -9.76
C SER A 230 19.49 6.71 -9.13
N ALA A 231 18.45 7.03 -9.92
CA ALA A 231 17.14 7.47 -9.43
C ALA A 231 16.25 6.32 -8.91
N LEU A 232 16.74 5.08 -8.88
CA LEU A 232 16.07 3.94 -8.25
C LEU A 232 16.65 3.64 -6.86
N ILE A 233 15.79 3.59 -5.85
CA ILE A 233 16.12 3.14 -4.49
C ILE A 233 15.17 2.06 -3.98
N VAL A 234 15.64 1.25 -3.03
CA VAL A 234 14.86 0.23 -2.32
C VAL A 234 14.88 0.54 -0.82
N MET A 235 13.71 0.78 -0.25
CA MET A 235 13.47 0.95 1.17
C MET A 235 12.90 -0.34 1.76
N GLY A 236 13.74 -1.04 2.51
CA GLY A 236 13.46 -2.31 3.14
C GLY A 236 13.02 -2.22 4.60
N GLY A 237 12.24 -3.20 5.04
CA GLY A 237 11.70 -3.28 6.39
C GLY A 237 10.82 -2.08 6.71
N GLU A 238 10.01 -1.67 5.73
CA GLU A 238 9.17 -0.47 5.70
C GLU A 238 9.95 0.86 5.72
N SER A 239 10.84 1.06 6.68
CA SER A 239 11.60 2.29 6.90
C SER A 239 12.95 2.07 7.61
N ASN A 240 13.55 0.90 7.41
CA ASN A 240 14.67 0.43 8.22
C ASN A 240 16.00 0.31 7.46
N TYR A 241 15.98 -0.06 6.18
CA TYR A 241 17.18 -0.26 5.36
C TYR A 241 17.03 0.42 4.01
N LEU A 242 18.00 1.25 3.60
CA LEU A 242 17.99 1.88 2.30
C LEU A 242 19.10 1.30 1.43
N PHE A 243 18.76 1.00 0.17
CA PHE A 243 19.70 0.62 -0.86
C PHE A 243 19.48 1.50 -2.08
N HIS A 244 20.56 1.93 -2.73
CA HIS A 244 20.49 2.63 -4.00
C HIS A 244 20.99 1.73 -5.13
N TYR A 245 20.51 2.00 -6.34
CA TYR A 245 21.02 1.32 -7.53
C TYR A 245 22.50 1.68 -7.76
N ASP A 246 23.33 0.64 -7.88
CA ASP A 246 24.77 0.77 -8.12
C ASP A 246 25.17 -0.24 -9.20
N SER A 247 25.50 0.24 -10.39
CA SER A 247 25.87 -0.60 -11.53
C SER A 247 27.16 -1.40 -11.30
N SER A 248 28.02 -0.97 -10.37
CA SER A 248 29.29 -1.62 -10.04
C SER A 248 29.13 -2.75 -9.01
N SER A 249 28.04 -2.75 -8.24
CA SER A 249 27.74 -3.77 -7.24
C SER A 249 27.36 -5.10 -7.90
N PRO A 250 27.81 -6.26 -7.37
CA PRO A 250 27.45 -7.58 -7.90
C PRO A 250 25.94 -7.86 -7.86
N HIS A 251 25.21 -7.17 -6.97
CA HIS A 251 23.76 -7.29 -6.81
C HIS A 251 23.03 -6.03 -7.29
N ARG A 252 23.71 -5.16 -8.04
CA ARG A 252 23.18 -3.90 -8.57
C ARG A 252 22.61 -2.93 -7.52
N LEU A 253 22.90 -3.19 -6.25
CA LEU A 253 22.39 -2.48 -5.09
C LEU A 253 23.51 -2.32 -4.08
N SER A 254 23.62 -1.12 -3.53
CA SER A 254 24.58 -0.78 -2.48
C SER A 254 23.85 -0.19 -1.28
N TYR A 255 24.20 -0.68 -0.08
CA TYR A 255 23.61 -0.23 1.17
C TYR A 255 23.96 1.24 1.42
N VAL A 256 22.98 2.02 1.83
CA VAL A 256 23.17 3.41 2.24
C VAL A 256 23.14 3.48 3.77
N PRO A 257 24.23 3.94 4.42
CA PRO A 257 24.29 4.14 5.86
C PRO A 257 23.10 4.94 6.38
N ARG A 258 22.58 4.53 7.53
CA ARG A 258 21.32 5.05 8.06
C ARG A 258 21.36 6.58 8.22
N GLU A 259 22.45 7.10 8.77
CA GLU A 259 22.73 8.51 8.99
C GLU A 259 22.61 9.40 7.75
N GLU A 260 22.71 8.84 6.54
CA GLU A 260 22.61 9.61 5.30
C GLU A 260 21.15 9.87 4.85
N TRP A 261 20.18 9.11 5.37
CA TRP A 261 18.79 9.18 4.90
C TRP A 261 17.73 9.27 5.99
N VAL A 262 18.08 9.09 7.27
CA VAL A 262 17.07 9.27 8.33
C VAL A 262 16.51 10.68 8.27
N ILE A 263 15.20 10.79 8.47
CA ILE A 263 14.57 12.10 8.64
C ILE A 263 14.65 12.53 10.12
N GLY A 264 14.56 13.84 10.37
CA GLY A 264 14.85 14.43 11.69
C GLY A 264 14.07 13.78 12.83
N GLU A 265 12.80 13.44 12.62
CA GLU A 265 11.99 12.80 13.65
C GLU A 265 12.42 11.35 13.91
N MET A 266 12.86 10.60 12.88
CA MET A 266 13.40 9.25 13.08
C MET A 266 14.69 9.26 13.90
N ALA A 267 15.50 10.31 13.79
CA ALA A 267 16.73 10.47 14.56
C ALA A 267 16.46 10.67 16.07
N THR A 268 15.24 11.08 16.45
CA THR A 268 14.83 11.26 17.86
C THR A 268 14.42 9.97 18.55
N TRP A 269 14.25 8.87 17.80
CA TRP A 269 13.87 7.58 18.37
C TRP A 269 15.00 7.01 19.23
N LYS A 270 14.73 6.88 20.52
CA LYS A 270 15.73 6.37 21.47
C LYS A 270 15.86 4.86 21.32
N GLU A 271 17.10 4.38 21.30
CA GLU A 271 17.38 2.94 21.21
C GLU A 271 16.84 2.16 22.43
N ASP A 272 16.73 2.80 23.60
CA ASP A 272 16.07 2.23 24.78
C ASP A 272 14.57 2.00 24.54
N ASP A 273 13.88 2.98 23.92
CA ASP A 273 12.46 2.85 23.57
C ASP A 273 12.27 1.76 22.50
N VAL A 274 13.15 1.68 21.50
CA VAL A 274 13.12 0.63 20.47
C VAL A 274 13.25 -0.75 21.10
N THR A 275 14.21 -0.89 22.02
CA THR A 275 14.44 -2.14 22.75
C THR A 275 13.25 -2.51 23.61
N GLU A 276 12.68 -1.55 24.36
CA GLU A 276 11.48 -1.75 25.19
C GLU A 276 10.29 -2.22 24.35
N LEU A 277 9.98 -1.52 23.25
CA LEU A 277 8.85 -1.85 22.38
C LEU A 277 8.98 -3.26 21.81
N LEU A 278 10.14 -3.58 21.23
CA LEU A 278 10.36 -4.90 20.65
C LEU A 278 10.37 -6.01 21.72
N ASN A 279 10.78 -5.74 22.96
CA ASN A 279 10.68 -6.71 24.07
C ASN A 279 9.22 -7.00 24.46
N ILE A 280 8.37 -5.97 24.49
CA ILE A 280 6.93 -6.11 24.72
C ILE A 280 6.28 -6.90 23.59
N ALA A 281 6.61 -6.55 22.34
CA ALA A 281 6.13 -7.26 21.16
C ALA A 281 6.57 -8.74 21.17
N GLU A 282 7.85 -9.02 21.44
CA GLU A 282 8.38 -10.38 21.53
C GLU A 282 7.69 -11.21 22.62
N SER A 283 7.48 -10.61 23.80
CA SER A 283 6.80 -11.27 24.92
C SER A 283 5.35 -11.60 24.57
N SER A 284 4.65 -10.68 23.90
CA SER A 284 3.27 -10.88 23.43
C SER A 284 3.20 -11.97 22.36
N LEU A 285 4.12 -11.96 21.39
CA LEU A 285 4.22 -13.01 20.37
C LEU A 285 4.47 -14.37 21.01
N ARG A 286 5.41 -14.49 21.96
CA ARG A 286 5.69 -15.74 22.68
C ARG A 286 4.47 -16.25 23.45
N ALA A 287 3.74 -15.35 24.11
CA ALA A 287 2.51 -15.71 24.80
C ALA A 287 1.42 -16.22 23.83
N CYS A 288 1.27 -15.56 22.68
CA CYS A 288 0.33 -15.98 21.64
C CYS A 288 0.72 -17.35 21.04
N VAL A 289 2.00 -17.56 20.75
CA VAL A 289 2.55 -18.84 20.27
C VAL A 289 2.25 -19.97 21.25
N ALA A 290 2.46 -19.76 22.54
CA ALA A 290 2.15 -20.75 23.56
C ALA A 290 0.64 -21.01 23.68
N ASN A 291 -0.19 -19.94 23.66
CA ASN A 291 -1.63 -20.03 23.83
C ASN A 291 -2.33 -20.75 22.66
N LEU A 292 -1.91 -20.44 21.44
CA LEU A 292 -2.47 -21.05 20.22
C LEU A 292 -1.71 -22.31 19.77
N ASN A 293 -0.69 -22.73 20.53
CA ASN A 293 0.21 -23.84 20.21
C ASN A 293 0.74 -23.78 18.76
N LEU A 294 1.25 -22.61 18.36
CA LEU A 294 1.68 -22.36 16.99
C LEU A 294 3.02 -23.04 16.70
N PRO A 295 3.17 -23.76 15.57
CA PRO A 295 4.42 -24.41 15.16
C PRO A 295 5.40 -23.40 14.52
N VAL A 296 5.77 -22.37 15.28
CA VAL A 296 6.57 -21.23 14.80
C VAL A 296 7.81 -21.00 15.67
N SER A 297 8.80 -20.33 15.10
CA SER A 297 9.95 -19.77 15.79
C SER A 297 9.83 -18.26 15.85
N VAL A 298 10.43 -17.67 16.89
CA VAL A 298 10.51 -16.22 17.06
C VAL A 298 11.82 -15.73 16.46
N LEU A 299 11.77 -14.67 15.65
CA LEU A 299 12.93 -13.98 15.08
C LEU A 299 13.01 -12.55 15.60
N ARG A 300 14.13 -12.18 16.22
CA ARG A 300 14.45 -10.82 16.64
C ARG A 300 15.50 -10.22 15.71
N LYS A 301 15.24 -9.01 15.22
CA LYS A 301 16.14 -8.15 14.44
C LYS A 301 16.35 -6.84 15.20
N ASP A 302 17.22 -5.98 14.67
CA ASP A 302 17.55 -4.70 15.29
C ASP A 302 16.35 -3.76 15.45
N ARG A 303 15.46 -3.74 14.46
CA ARG A 303 14.25 -2.89 14.43
C ARG A 303 12.96 -3.63 14.13
N ALA A 304 12.96 -4.94 14.34
CA ALA A 304 11.79 -5.77 14.11
C ALA A 304 11.79 -7.03 14.96
N VAL A 305 10.62 -7.55 15.27
CA VAL A 305 10.45 -8.88 15.87
C VAL A 305 9.25 -9.58 15.29
N GLY A 306 9.35 -10.88 15.03
CA GLY A 306 8.26 -11.62 14.43
C GLY A 306 8.30 -13.11 14.73
N VAL A 307 7.28 -13.80 14.24
CA VAL A 307 7.17 -15.26 14.26
C VAL A 307 7.05 -15.79 12.85
N PHE A 308 7.67 -16.95 12.63
CA PHE A 308 7.67 -17.62 11.32
C PHE A 308 7.59 -19.15 11.51
N PRO A 309 7.05 -19.90 10.54
CA PRO A 309 6.86 -21.35 10.66
C PRO A 309 8.18 -22.10 10.77
N GLN A 310 8.25 -23.10 11.66
CA GLN A 310 9.44 -23.97 11.81
C GLN A 310 9.63 -24.92 10.60
N ASP A 311 8.52 -25.38 10.02
CA ASP A 311 8.47 -26.28 8.88
C ASP A 311 7.73 -25.64 7.69
N LYS A 312 7.55 -26.37 6.59
CA LYS A 312 6.65 -25.97 5.48
C LYS A 312 5.15 -25.95 5.87
N GLY A 313 4.83 -26.06 7.16
CA GLY A 313 3.47 -25.95 7.68
C GLY A 313 2.90 -24.55 7.46
N ARG A 314 1.58 -24.45 7.30
CA ARG A 314 0.88 -23.17 7.12
C ARG A 314 0.07 -22.84 8.36
N LEU A 315 0.23 -21.62 8.85
CA LEU A 315 -0.67 -21.01 9.82
C LEU A 315 -2.00 -20.71 9.11
N SER A 316 -3.11 -20.90 9.83
CA SER A 316 -4.40 -20.46 9.34
C SER A 316 -4.45 -18.92 9.35
N ARG A 317 -5.29 -18.35 8.49
CA ARG A 317 -5.49 -16.89 8.45
C ARG A 317 -5.95 -16.37 9.81
N GLU A 318 -6.81 -17.10 10.51
CA GLU A 318 -7.32 -16.76 11.83
C GLU A 318 -6.20 -16.74 12.87
N GLN A 319 -5.27 -17.71 12.82
CA GLN A 319 -4.09 -17.72 13.71
C GLN A 319 -3.19 -16.50 13.46
N LEU A 320 -2.96 -16.16 12.19
CA LEU A 320 -2.18 -14.97 11.81
C LEU A 320 -2.86 -13.69 12.28
N GLU A 321 -4.17 -13.53 11.99
CA GLU A 321 -4.93 -12.34 12.38
C GLU A 321 -5.04 -12.20 13.90
N GLU A 322 -5.30 -13.28 14.64
CA GLU A 322 -5.30 -13.28 16.11
C GLU A 322 -3.93 -12.83 16.66
N THR A 323 -2.84 -13.37 16.13
CA THR A 323 -1.48 -13.03 16.56
C THR A 323 -1.18 -11.55 16.31
N VAL A 324 -1.51 -11.02 15.12
CA VAL A 324 -1.35 -9.60 14.78
C VAL A 324 -2.16 -8.71 15.72
N LEU A 325 -3.43 -9.03 15.93
CA LEU A 325 -4.32 -8.20 16.74
C LEU A 325 -3.90 -8.19 18.22
N VAL A 326 -3.48 -9.34 18.76
CA VAL A 326 -2.97 -9.44 20.13
C VAL A 326 -1.71 -8.62 20.32
N VAL A 327 -0.72 -8.77 19.43
CA VAL A 327 0.54 -8.02 19.57
C VAL A 327 0.32 -6.52 19.34
N GLN A 328 -0.48 -6.14 18.34
CA GLN A 328 -0.84 -4.75 18.07
C GLN A 328 -1.48 -4.12 19.30
N ASN A 329 -2.56 -4.70 19.83
CA ASN A 329 -3.28 -4.14 20.98
C ASN A 329 -2.41 -4.14 22.26
N THR A 330 -1.49 -5.09 22.41
CA THR A 330 -0.55 -5.11 23.55
C THR A 330 0.42 -3.94 23.47
N VAL A 331 1.03 -3.72 22.30
CA VAL A 331 2.01 -2.65 22.10
C VAL A 331 1.33 -1.28 22.12
N GLU A 332 0.17 -1.10 21.48
CA GLU A 332 -0.60 0.15 21.47
C GLU A 332 -0.97 0.64 22.88
N ARG A 333 -1.23 -0.29 23.81
CA ARG A 333 -1.57 0.02 25.21
C ARG A 333 -0.36 0.25 26.11
N SER A 334 0.84 0.00 25.62
CA SER A 334 2.06 0.20 26.39
C SER A 334 2.48 1.68 26.39
N PRO A 335 3.17 2.17 27.44
CA PRO A 335 3.69 3.54 27.44
C PRO A 335 4.66 3.85 26.28
N VAL A 336 5.39 2.85 25.78
CA VAL A 336 6.34 3.03 24.67
C VAL A 336 5.65 3.05 23.31
N GLY A 337 4.51 2.36 23.16
CA GLY A 337 3.72 2.36 21.93
C GLY A 337 3.14 3.72 21.55
N SER A 338 3.04 4.67 22.49
CA SER A 338 2.69 6.07 22.20
C SER A 338 3.89 6.96 21.88
N ARG A 339 5.12 6.50 22.17
CA ARG A 339 6.38 7.25 21.92
C ARG A 339 7.02 6.88 20.60
N LEU A 340 6.82 5.65 20.12
CA LEU A 340 7.42 5.16 18.88
C LEU A 340 6.36 4.70 17.89
N PRO A 341 6.48 5.08 16.61
CA PRO A 341 5.69 4.47 15.56
C PRO A 341 6.13 3.02 15.36
N PHE A 342 5.15 2.15 15.14
CA PHE A 342 5.38 0.75 14.80
C PHE A 342 4.27 0.25 13.89
N CYS A 343 4.52 -0.88 13.23
CA CYS A 343 3.53 -1.59 12.45
C CYS A 343 3.56 -3.07 12.78
N ALA A 344 2.41 -3.63 13.16
CA ALA A 344 2.24 -5.07 13.36
C ALA A 344 1.44 -5.62 12.17
N PHE A 345 1.95 -6.65 11.52
CA PHE A 345 1.35 -7.18 10.31
C PHE A 345 1.58 -8.68 10.11
N ASN A 346 0.70 -9.31 9.35
CA ASN A 346 0.98 -10.62 8.80
C ASN A 346 1.74 -10.44 7.48
N GLY A 347 2.85 -11.18 7.32
CA GLY A 347 3.63 -11.11 6.10
C GLY A 347 2.85 -11.67 4.91
N CYS A 348 3.40 -11.44 3.72
CA CYS A 348 2.94 -11.94 2.43
C CYS A 348 4.10 -12.73 1.79
N SER A 349 4.49 -13.88 2.37
CA SER A 349 5.25 -14.97 1.73
C SER A 349 5.68 -16.06 2.76
N PRO A 350 5.79 -17.34 2.38
CA PRO A 350 6.47 -18.37 3.18
C PRO A 350 8.03 -18.29 3.13
N PHE A 351 8.65 -17.39 2.36
CA PHE A 351 10.11 -17.35 2.17
C PHE A 351 10.89 -16.50 3.19
N PHE A 352 10.22 -15.72 4.05
CA PHE A 352 10.88 -14.72 4.91
C PHE A 352 11.95 -15.28 5.86
N ALA A 353 11.81 -16.53 6.33
CA ALA A 353 12.66 -17.05 7.40
C ALA A 353 13.48 -18.30 7.07
N SER A 354 13.02 -19.15 6.14
CA SER A 354 13.75 -20.37 5.73
C SER A 354 15.18 -20.07 5.25
N HIS A 355 15.39 -18.92 4.64
CA HIS A 355 16.69 -18.50 4.14
C HIS A 355 17.58 -17.85 5.24
N TYR A 356 17.00 -17.11 6.19
CA TYR A 356 17.75 -16.48 7.29
C TYR A 356 18.45 -17.53 8.17
N LEU A 357 17.74 -18.60 8.53
CA LEU A 357 18.29 -19.71 9.33
C LEU A 357 19.37 -20.53 8.59
N ARG A 358 19.41 -20.48 7.26
CA ARG A 358 20.42 -21.18 6.46
C ARG A 358 21.81 -20.55 6.58
N PHE A 359 21.86 -19.23 6.81
CA PHE A 359 23.12 -18.47 6.93
C PHE A 359 23.44 -18.05 8.37
N TYR A 360 22.43 -18.00 9.25
CA TYR A 360 22.59 -17.75 10.69
C TYR A 360 21.92 -18.85 11.51
N PRO A 361 22.50 -20.07 11.57
CA PRO A 361 21.94 -21.16 12.35
C PRO A 361 22.01 -20.83 13.85
N PRO A 362 20.96 -21.11 14.64
CA PRO A 362 21.03 -21.02 16.09
C PRO A 362 22.14 -21.95 16.62
N ARG A 363 22.81 -21.56 17.71
CA ARG A 363 24.00 -22.21 18.29
C ARG A 363 23.81 -23.67 18.79
N ARG A 364 22.75 -24.38 18.42
CA ARG A 364 22.54 -25.80 18.72
C ARG A 364 22.29 -26.60 17.44
N LYS A 365 23.09 -27.65 17.25
CA LYS A 365 23.05 -28.57 16.10
C LYS A 365 21.67 -29.24 16.01
N TYR A 366 20.99 -29.08 14.88
CA TYR A 366 19.81 -29.86 14.51
C TYR A 366 20.08 -30.52 13.15
N GLU A 367 19.91 -31.84 13.07
CA GLU A 367 19.96 -32.60 11.82
C GLU A 367 18.53 -32.90 11.37
N PRO A 368 18.10 -32.51 10.15
CA PRO A 368 16.75 -32.77 9.68
C PRO A 368 16.60 -34.20 9.15
N PRO A 369 15.44 -34.85 9.33
CA PRO A 369 15.18 -36.17 8.76
C PRO A 369 14.99 -36.12 7.24
N LYS A 370 15.51 -37.13 6.54
CA LYS A 370 15.35 -37.35 5.11
C LYS A 370 14.05 -38.10 4.83
N GLN A 371 13.06 -37.48 4.19
CA GLN A 371 12.18 -38.12 3.21
C GLN A 371 11.36 -37.09 2.41
N PRO A 372 11.04 -37.36 1.13
CA PRO A 372 10.30 -36.44 0.27
C PRO A 372 8.80 -36.71 0.40
N CYS A 373 7.98 -35.68 0.60
CA CYS A 373 6.53 -35.80 0.40
C CYS A 373 6.02 -34.74 -0.58
N MET A 374 5.40 -35.24 -1.64
CA MET A 374 4.71 -34.55 -2.72
C MET A 374 3.34 -34.04 -2.27
N LEU A 375 2.92 -32.93 -2.90
CA LEU A 375 1.57 -32.40 -3.09
C LEU A 375 0.70 -32.13 -1.84
N ILE A 376 0.26 -30.87 -1.70
CA ILE A 376 -1.14 -30.46 -1.92
C ILE A 376 -1.18 -28.96 -2.26
N SER A 377 -1.80 -28.68 -3.41
CA SER A 377 -2.14 -27.36 -3.93
C SER A 377 -3.45 -26.88 -3.31
N VAL A 378 -3.45 -25.72 -2.64
CA VAL A 378 -4.47 -24.66 -2.70
C VAL A 378 -3.79 -23.38 -2.21
N ALA A 379 -3.45 -22.46 -3.11
CA ALA A 379 -2.83 -21.18 -2.78
C ALA A 379 -3.89 -20.18 -2.28
N GLN A 380 -4.08 -20.09 -0.97
CA GLN A 380 -4.58 -18.84 -0.39
C GLN A 380 -3.43 -17.83 -0.41
N PRO A 381 -3.59 -16.64 -1.02
CA PRO A 381 -2.68 -15.52 -0.79
C PRO A 381 -2.86 -15.01 0.64
N GLY A 382 -1.75 -14.59 1.24
CA GLY A 382 -1.56 -14.39 2.67
C GLY A 382 -0.31 -15.14 3.09
N GLY A 383 0.67 -14.42 3.62
CA GLY A 383 1.92 -15.01 4.09
C GLY A 383 1.72 -15.83 5.34
N ASN A 384 2.84 -16.32 5.86
CA ASN A 384 2.83 -17.41 6.83
C ASN A 384 3.50 -17.02 8.15
N ASP A 385 3.67 -15.72 8.35
CA ASP A 385 4.47 -15.09 9.40
C ASP A 385 3.80 -13.81 9.90
N VAL A 386 4.18 -13.38 11.09
CA VAL A 386 3.72 -12.12 11.71
C VAL A 386 4.92 -11.35 12.19
N PHE A 387 5.00 -10.07 11.85
CA PHE A 387 6.09 -9.18 12.23
C PHE A 387 5.58 -7.90 12.86
N VAL A 388 6.39 -7.35 13.76
CA VAL A 388 6.27 -6.02 14.33
C VAL A 388 7.54 -5.26 13.99
N ASP A 389 7.41 -4.25 13.15
CA ASP A 389 8.51 -3.41 12.70
C ASP A 389 8.42 -2.04 13.39
N ILE A 390 9.58 -1.46 13.73
CA ILE A 390 9.67 -0.06 14.14
C ILE A 390 9.52 0.81 12.89
N GLY A 391 8.68 1.83 13.00
CA GLY A 391 8.25 2.65 11.87
C GLY A 391 7.13 1.99 11.07
N ASP A 392 6.83 2.59 9.91
CA ASP A 392 5.87 2.07 8.95
C ASP A 392 6.14 2.64 7.55
N LYS A 393 5.41 2.19 6.52
CA LYS A 393 5.59 2.66 5.13
C LYS A 393 5.46 4.17 4.96
N SER A 394 4.73 4.90 5.81
CA SER A 394 4.69 6.37 5.72
C SER A 394 6.07 6.98 5.95
N TRP A 395 6.82 6.45 6.94
CA TRP A 395 8.20 6.85 7.21
C TRP A 395 9.13 6.45 6.07
N GLY A 396 8.89 5.28 5.45
CA GLY A 396 9.63 4.83 4.27
C GLY A 396 9.47 5.79 3.09
N VAL A 397 8.24 6.18 2.77
CA VAL A 397 7.95 7.15 1.70
C VAL A 397 8.56 8.52 2.01
N ARG A 398 8.46 9.01 3.26
CA ARG A 398 9.09 10.27 3.69
C ARG A 398 10.62 10.24 3.59
N ALA A 399 11.23 9.11 3.95
CA ALA A 399 12.67 8.93 3.78
C ALA A 399 13.07 8.93 2.30
N CYS A 400 12.29 8.30 1.41
CA CYS A 400 12.51 8.41 -0.04
C CYS A 400 12.42 9.86 -0.54
N GLN A 401 11.40 10.61 -0.09
CA GLN A 401 11.25 12.04 -0.41
C GLN A 401 12.47 12.86 0.03
N GLN A 402 12.92 12.65 1.28
CA GLN A 402 14.09 13.36 1.84
C GLN A 402 15.38 12.97 1.12
N TYR A 403 15.59 11.69 0.84
CA TYR A 403 16.80 11.18 0.18
C TYR A 403 17.01 11.81 -1.20
N PHE A 404 15.92 12.03 -1.95
CA PHE A 404 15.97 12.72 -3.24
C PHE A 404 15.93 14.26 -3.14
N GLY A 405 16.31 14.84 -2.00
CA GLY A 405 16.44 16.29 -1.83
C GLY A 405 15.19 16.99 -1.28
N GLY A 406 14.29 16.27 -0.61
CA GLY A 406 13.09 16.82 0.00
C GLY A 406 11.95 17.05 -1.00
N ILE A 407 11.61 16.02 -1.78
CA ILE A 407 10.50 16.08 -2.74
C ILE A 407 9.18 16.31 -2.01
N ASP A 408 8.42 17.31 -2.46
CA ASP A 408 7.10 17.66 -1.92
C ASP A 408 6.15 16.44 -1.96
N PRO A 409 5.45 16.11 -0.85
CA PRO A 409 4.38 15.12 -0.84
C PRO A 409 3.34 15.27 -1.97
N ALA A 410 3.04 16.51 -2.38
CA ALA A 410 2.14 16.82 -3.49
C ALA A 410 2.72 16.51 -4.89
N ARG A 411 4.00 16.14 -4.96
CA ARG A 411 4.73 15.67 -6.17
C ARG A 411 5.12 14.20 -6.07
N THR A 412 4.59 13.50 -5.08
CA THR A 412 4.88 12.09 -4.80
C THR A 412 3.61 11.25 -4.96
N LEU A 413 3.72 10.14 -5.70
CA LEU A 413 2.69 9.11 -5.79
C LEU A 413 3.18 7.83 -5.13
N HIS A 414 2.45 7.32 -4.15
CA HIS A 414 2.61 5.95 -3.67
C HIS A 414 1.62 5.02 -4.38
N VAL A 415 2.07 3.84 -4.78
CA VAL A 415 1.25 2.78 -5.38
C VAL A 415 1.35 1.56 -4.48
N GLY A 416 0.23 1.09 -3.92
CA GLY A 416 0.23 -0.03 -2.98
C GLY A 416 -1.14 -0.68 -2.76
N ASP A 417 -1.15 -1.90 -2.22
CA ASP A 417 -2.38 -2.64 -1.91
C ASP A 417 -2.80 -2.47 -0.45
N GLN A 418 -3.97 -1.87 -0.22
CA GLN A 418 -4.53 -1.68 1.11
C GLN A 418 -5.54 -2.77 1.52
N PHE A 419 -5.77 -3.80 0.69
CA PHE A 419 -6.66 -4.93 1.01
C PHE A 419 -6.00 -5.99 1.88
N LEU A 420 -4.70 -6.24 1.72
CA LEU A 420 -4.04 -7.44 2.26
C LEU A 420 -3.42 -7.27 3.65
N SER A 421 -3.18 -6.05 4.13
CA SER A 421 -2.52 -5.84 5.40
C SER A 421 -3.52 -5.93 6.57
N ALA A 422 -3.63 -7.11 7.20
CA ALA A 422 -3.98 -7.13 8.61
C ALA A 422 -2.81 -6.44 9.33
N GLY A 423 -2.96 -5.15 9.63
CA GLY A 423 -1.86 -4.31 10.11
C GLY A 423 -1.80 -2.88 9.54
N ALA A 424 -2.48 -2.61 8.42
CA ALA A 424 -2.56 -1.27 7.80
C ALA A 424 -1.24 -0.67 7.26
N ASN A 425 -0.24 -1.49 6.91
CA ASN A 425 1.07 -0.98 6.47
C ASN A 425 0.94 -0.03 5.26
N ASP A 426 0.19 -0.41 4.23
CA ASP A 426 -0.04 0.42 3.03
C ASP A 426 -1.03 1.56 3.23
N PHE A 427 -1.94 1.42 4.19
CA PHE A 427 -2.88 2.49 4.50
C PHE A 427 -2.15 3.71 5.04
N LYS A 428 -1.09 3.50 5.84
CA LYS A 428 -0.30 4.58 6.43
C LYS A 428 0.48 5.40 5.41
N ALA A 429 0.85 4.85 4.25
CA ALA A 429 1.55 5.60 3.20
C ALA A 429 0.79 6.88 2.75
N ARG A 430 -0.55 6.89 2.91
CA ARG A 430 -1.42 8.06 2.68
C ARG A 430 -1.14 9.25 3.60
N LEU A 431 -0.40 9.06 4.69
CA LEU A 431 0.04 10.13 5.57
C LEU A 431 1.26 10.87 5.01
N ALA A 432 1.95 10.29 4.03
CA ALA A 432 3.20 10.80 3.47
C ALA A 432 3.07 11.32 2.03
N SER A 433 2.12 10.83 1.25
CA SER A 433 1.92 11.26 -0.14
C SER A 433 0.54 10.90 -0.70
N THR A 434 0.24 11.43 -1.88
CA THR A 434 -0.84 10.92 -2.73
C THR A 434 -0.66 9.41 -2.92
N THR A 435 -1.74 8.62 -2.86
CA THR A 435 -1.67 7.14 -2.84
C THR A 435 -2.72 6.50 -3.75
N ALA A 436 -2.28 5.84 -4.81
CA ALA A 436 -3.14 4.99 -5.61
C ALA A 436 -3.30 3.62 -4.94
N TRP A 437 -4.54 3.24 -4.63
CA TRP A 437 -4.84 1.93 -4.07
C TRP A 437 -5.09 0.92 -5.19
N ILE A 438 -4.17 -0.01 -5.37
CA ILE A 438 -4.26 -1.12 -6.34
C ILE A 438 -4.67 -2.42 -5.64
N ALA A 439 -5.12 -3.40 -6.41
CA ALA A 439 -5.45 -4.75 -5.91
C ALA A 439 -4.67 -5.87 -6.62
N SER A 440 -3.79 -5.52 -7.56
CA SER A 440 -2.96 -6.47 -8.31
C SER A 440 -1.88 -5.76 -9.13
N PRO A 441 -0.83 -6.47 -9.58
CA PRO A 441 0.13 -5.97 -10.56
C PRO A 441 -0.53 -5.48 -11.87
N ALA A 442 -1.64 -6.08 -12.28
CA ALA A 442 -2.38 -5.65 -13.47
C ALA A 442 -3.01 -4.26 -13.30
N GLU A 443 -3.49 -3.91 -12.11
CA GLU A 443 -3.97 -2.56 -11.81
C GLU A 443 -2.82 -1.55 -11.76
N THR A 444 -1.63 -1.95 -11.28
CA THR A 444 -0.42 -1.12 -11.38
C THR A 444 -0.09 -0.77 -12.83
N VAL A 445 -0.15 -1.74 -13.75
CA VAL A 445 0.04 -1.49 -15.20
C VAL A 445 -1.00 -0.51 -15.72
N GLN A 446 -2.29 -0.73 -15.42
CA GLN A 446 -3.37 0.17 -15.85
C GLN A 446 -3.15 1.59 -15.35
N LEU A 447 -2.78 1.76 -14.07
CA LEU A 447 -2.50 3.05 -13.46
C LEU A 447 -1.33 3.77 -14.14
N LEU A 448 -0.22 3.08 -14.41
CA LEU A 448 0.96 3.68 -15.04
C LEU A 448 0.72 4.02 -16.52
N ASP A 449 -0.11 3.24 -17.22
CA ASP A 449 -0.51 3.55 -18.60
C ASP A 449 -1.52 4.70 -18.65
N GLU A 450 -2.39 4.83 -17.64
CA GLU A 450 -3.25 5.99 -17.46
C GLU A 450 -2.45 7.25 -17.15
N LEU A 451 -1.46 7.18 -16.25
CA LEU A 451 -0.56 8.29 -15.95
C LEU A 451 0.13 8.83 -17.22
N ASP A 452 0.64 7.93 -18.07
CA ASP A 452 1.28 8.31 -19.34
C ASP A 452 0.30 9.00 -20.30
N ARG A 453 -0.97 8.57 -20.35
CA ARG A 453 -2.00 9.23 -21.15
C ARG A 453 -2.32 10.62 -20.61
N VAL A 454 -2.58 10.73 -19.31
CA VAL A 454 -2.85 12.01 -18.65
C VAL A 454 -1.69 12.96 -18.91
N GLN A 455 -0.43 12.55 -18.67
CA GLN A 455 0.74 13.38 -18.95
C GLN A 455 0.80 13.89 -20.41
N LYS A 456 0.44 13.06 -21.40
CA LYS A 456 0.43 13.44 -22.82
C LYS A 456 -0.72 14.37 -23.20
N ASP A 457 -1.88 14.21 -22.57
CA ASP A 457 -3.02 15.10 -22.81
C ASP A 457 -2.76 16.52 -22.27
N PHE A 458 -1.78 16.66 -21.35
CA PHE A 458 -1.37 17.94 -20.74
C PHE A 458 -0.03 18.51 -21.23
N ALA A 459 0.76 17.75 -21.97
CA ALA A 459 2.03 18.19 -22.56
C ALA A 459 1.82 18.91 -23.89
#